data_AF-A0AA43ZSA3-F1
#
_entry.id   AF-A0AA43ZSA3-F1
#
_cell.length_a   1.000
_cell.length_b   1.000
_cell.length_c   1.000
_cell.angle_alpha   90.00
_cell.angle_beta   90.00
_cell.angle_gamma   90.00
#
_symmetry.space_group_name_H-M   'P 1'
#
loop_
_entity.id
_entity.type
_entity.pdbx_description
1 polymer ?
#
loop_
_entity_poly.entity_id
_entity_poly.type
_entity_poly.pdbx_seq_one_letter_code
_entity_poly.pdbx_strand_id
1 'polypeptide(L)'
;MSDTSTIITRPLENYLGANNVSTLRPWIGTCYMNIPECLDIIYDLNNWQLVTALEKIDDLIRKKPQLTIELWRLKVEIFGLYDKYGDLYDQCEVILSYLPDDPQALFLSTIYGQLKGITIEKNIHFKHLSQVYPDLAQHLLDLAEFVEENCQRTDFEYDLDNVQDIEFIGMFGYLVHADGSLAKTTIKRASKTLELAQRYPDAEVMISGGAVNSPYIEATGIKNWLIERGLEEDRIIIDPFAKDTIGNILAITEAVQQKNIDRVAIVSSLDHLPRCYIGTTLQLAHQEIDCEVYAAAYEKPGSNPISSAESFRKYQTLLRAAGFFTKADFKKYHN
;
A
#
# COMPACT_ATOMS: atom_id res chain seq x y z
N MET A 1 45.86 -17.76 17.27
CA MET A 1 45.65 -16.78 16.20
C MET A 1 44.80 -17.49 15.15
N SER A 2 43.48 -17.50 15.38
CA SER A 2 42.47 -16.70 14.63
C SER A 2 42.38 -17.18 13.18
N ASP A 3 41.59 -18.21 12.87
CA ASP A 3 40.12 -18.22 12.77
C ASP A 3 39.59 -17.43 11.56
N THR A 4 39.18 -18.15 10.51
CA THR A 4 37.77 -18.21 10.06
C THR A 4 37.65 -19.07 8.81
N SER A 5 36.81 -20.09 8.94
CA SER A 5 36.32 -21.00 7.89
C SER A 5 35.24 -20.34 7.02
N THR A 6 35.38 -20.53 5.71
CA THR A 6 34.37 -20.90 4.69
C THR A 6 32.92 -20.40 4.85
N ILE A 7 32.41 -19.62 3.88
CA ILE A 7 31.09 -19.86 3.26
C ILE A 7 31.13 -19.61 1.74
N ILE A 8 30.92 -20.72 1.06
CA ILE A 8 30.42 -21.10 -0.28
C ILE A 8 29.63 -20.05 -1.08
N THR A 9 29.81 -20.13 -2.41
CA THR A 9 29.21 -19.36 -3.52
C THR A 9 27.78 -19.77 -3.95
N ARG A 10 26.96 -18.77 -4.34
CA ARG A 10 25.90 -18.75 -5.41
C ARG A 10 24.59 -19.55 -5.19
N PRO A 11 23.51 -19.35 -5.98
CA PRO A 11 22.94 -18.15 -6.65
C PRO A 11 21.39 -18.03 -6.53
N LEU A 12 20.83 -16.88 -6.96
CA LEU A 12 19.44 -16.77 -7.42
C LEU A 12 19.23 -17.66 -8.66
N GLU A 13 18.92 -18.94 -8.51
CA GLU A 13 18.59 -19.83 -9.63
C GLU A 13 17.17 -20.38 -9.48
N ASN A 14 16.24 -19.67 -10.12
CA ASN A 14 14.90 -20.05 -10.60
C ASN A 14 13.79 -19.01 -10.34
N TYR A 15 14.07 -17.74 -10.60
CA TYR A 15 13.03 -16.85 -11.10
C TYR A 15 13.49 -16.18 -12.39
N LEU A 16 13.18 -16.83 -13.51
CA LEU A 16 13.08 -16.20 -14.83
C LEU A 16 11.63 -15.75 -14.99
N GLY A 17 11.28 -14.64 -14.35
CA GLY A 17 10.11 -13.83 -14.67
C GLY A 17 10.60 -12.44 -15.05
N ALA A 18 10.20 -11.95 -16.22
CA ALA A 18 10.83 -10.86 -16.92
C ALA A 18 10.85 -9.52 -16.15
N ASN A 19 12.06 -8.96 -16.02
CA ASN A 19 12.42 -7.58 -16.34
C ASN A 19 11.44 -6.45 -16.00
N ASN A 20 11.42 -6.01 -14.74
CA ASN A 20 11.79 -4.62 -14.46
C ASN A 20 12.05 -4.39 -12.98
N VAL A 21 13.23 -3.89 -12.61
CA VAL A 21 13.44 -3.32 -11.26
C VAL A 21 12.56 -2.06 -11.06
N SER A 22 11.96 -1.53 -12.14
CA SER A 22 11.01 -0.43 -12.11
C SER A 22 9.59 -0.80 -11.63
N THR A 23 9.24 -2.09 -11.49
CA THR A 23 7.93 -2.49 -10.94
C THR A 23 7.93 -2.58 -9.40
N LEU A 24 9.10 -2.40 -8.77
CA LEU A 24 9.38 -2.77 -7.37
C LEU A 24 9.42 -1.57 -6.41
N ARG A 25 8.82 -0.44 -6.76
CA ARG A 25 9.08 0.86 -6.11
C ARG A 25 7.76 1.60 -5.89
N PRO A 26 7.68 2.57 -4.95
CA PRO A 26 6.46 3.34 -4.79
C PRO A 26 6.04 3.85 -6.17
N TRP A 27 4.77 3.63 -6.54
CA TRP A 27 4.19 3.91 -7.86
C TRP A 27 4.27 5.39 -8.30
N ILE A 28 4.94 6.22 -7.51
CA ILE A 28 5.09 7.66 -7.68
C ILE A 28 6.13 7.97 -8.74
N GLY A 29 5.98 9.10 -9.43
CA GLY A 29 6.95 9.52 -10.43
C GLY A 29 6.86 8.77 -11.76
N THR A 30 6.14 7.65 -11.83
CA THR A 30 5.97 6.83 -13.05
C THR A 30 5.37 7.63 -14.20
N CYS A 31 4.43 8.53 -13.90
CA CYS A 31 3.80 9.45 -14.85
C CYS A 31 4.77 10.45 -15.50
N TYR A 32 5.98 10.61 -14.94
CA TYR A 32 6.97 11.60 -15.35
C TYR A 32 8.22 10.96 -15.97
N MET A 33 8.24 9.63 -16.14
CA MET A 33 9.33 8.89 -16.79
C MET A 33 9.57 9.30 -18.25
N ASN A 34 8.55 9.87 -18.90
CA ASN A 34 8.64 10.42 -20.25
C ASN A 34 9.23 11.84 -20.31
N ILE A 35 9.51 12.46 -19.16
CA ILE A 35 10.15 13.77 -19.05
C ILE A 35 11.63 13.54 -18.74
N PRO A 36 12.57 13.72 -19.69
CA PRO A 36 13.98 13.40 -19.48
C PRO A 36 14.59 14.11 -18.27
N GLU A 37 14.18 15.34 -17.98
CA GLU A 37 14.63 16.12 -16.84
C GLU A 37 14.21 15.53 -15.48
N CYS A 38 13.18 14.67 -15.44
CA CYS A 38 12.70 14.03 -14.22
C CYS A 38 13.43 12.71 -13.90
N LEU A 39 14.22 12.16 -14.82
CA LEU A 39 14.81 10.82 -14.64
C LEU A 39 15.73 10.72 -13.40
N ASP A 40 16.52 11.76 -13.13
CA ASP A 40 17.41 11.80 -11.95
C ASP A 40 16.63 11.98 -10.64
N ILE A 41 15.46 12.65 -10.68
CA ILE A 41 14.54 12.76 -9.54
C ILE A 41 13.92 11.39 -9.28
N ILE A 42 13.44 10.72 -10.33
CA ILE A 42 12.82 9.40 -10.22
C ILE A 42 13.84 8.37 -9.73
N TYR A 43 15.11 8.46 -10.15
CA TYR A 43 16.19 7.64 -9.60
C TYR A 43 16.34 7.82 -8.08
N ASP A 44 16.27 9.04 -7.57
CA ASP A 44 16.37 9.30 -6.13
C ASP A 44 15.16 8.75 -5.36
N LEU A 45 13.95 9.00 -5.86
CA LEU A 45 12.71 8.45 -5.28
C LEU A 45 12.78 6.93 -5.17
N ASN A 46 13.28 6.32 -6.24
CA ASN A 46 13.49 4.90 -6.37
C ASN A 46 14.52 4.32 -5.37
N ASN A 47 15.40 5.16 -4.83
CA ASN A 47 16.39 4.83 -3.82
C ASN A 47 16.05 5.44 -2.45
N TRP A 48 14.78 5.83 -2.25
CA TRP A 48 14.27 6.44 -1.02
C TRP A 48 14.99 7.73 -0.60
N GLN A 49 15.61 8.45 -1.54
CA GLN A 49 16.29 9.73 -1.32
C GLN A 49 15.31 10.91 -1.52
N LEU A 50 14.25 10.96 -0.72
CA LEU A 50 13.12 11.87 -0.93
C LEU A 50 13.49 13.34 -0.79
N VAL A 51 14.35 13.67 0.19
CA VAL A 51 14.80 15.05 0.41
C VAL A 51 15.59 15.53 -0.80
N THR A 52 16.52 14.71 -1.28
CA THR A 52 17.31 14.99 -2.49
C THR A 52 16.42 15.13 -3.73
N ALA A 53 15.40 14.27 -3.87
CA ALA A 53 14.42 14.38 -4.94
C ALA A 53 13.66 15.72 -4.90
N LEU A 54 13.20 16.16 -3.72
CA LEU A 54 12.53 17.45 -3.54
C LEU A 54 13.45 18.64 -3.85
N GLU A 55 14.70 18.61 -3.38
CA GLU A 55 15.71 19.64 -3.69
C GLU A 55 15.96 19.75 -5.21
N LYS A 56 16.07 18.61 -5.89
CA LYS A 56 16.21 18.57 -7.36
C LYS A 56 14.98 19.12 -8.07
N ILE A 57 13.78 18.85 -7.56
CA ILE A 57 12.55 19.44 -8.10
C ILE A 57 12.59 20.97 -7.99
N ASP A 58 12.91 21.51 -6.81
CA ASP A 58 12.94 22.96 -6.60
C ASP A 58 14.02 23.67 -7.44
N ASP A 59 15.16 23.02 -7.68
CA ASP A 59 16.17 23.49 -8.64
C ASP A 59 15.67 23.43 -10.10
N LEU A 60 14.98 22.35 -10.47
CA LEU A 60 14.45 22.18 -11.82
C LEU A 60 13.34 23.18 -12.13
N ILE A 61 12.45 23.50 -11.18
CA ILE A 61 11.43 24.56 -11.32
C ILE A 61 12.08 25.90 -11.68
N ARG A 62 13.18 26.26 -11.00
CA ARG A 62 13.92 27.51 -11.28
C ARG A 62 14.57 27.51 -12.67
N LYS A 63 15.09 26.37 -13.12
CA LYS A 63 15.82 26.23 -14.39
C LYS A 63 14.91 26.02 -15.59
N LYS A 64 13.73 25.44 -15.39
CA LYS A 64 12.78 25.01 -16.43
C LYS A 64 11.35 25.41 -16.05
N PRO A 65 10.99 26.71 -16.06
CA PRO A 65 9.68 27.18 -15.63
C PRO A 65 8.49 26.54 -16.36
N GLN A 66 8.68 26.06 -17.60
CA GLN A 66 7.66 25.34 -18.35
C GLN A 66 7.27 23.98 -17.76
N LEU A 67 8.09 23.40 -16.88
CA LEU A 67 7.80 22.12 -16.21
C LEU A 67 7.13 22.31 -14.84
N THR A 68 6.91 23.55 -14.39
CA THR A 68 6.52 23.87 -13.02
C THR A 68 5.28 23.12 -12.55
N ILE A 69 4.22 23.06 -13.36
CA ILE A 69 2.97 22.38 -13.00
C ILE A 69 3.19 20.87 -12.79
N GLU A 70 3.91 20.22 -13.71
CA GLU A 70 4.25 18.78 -13.59
C GLU A 70 5.06 18.51 -12.33
N LEU A 71 6.02 19.39 -12.04
CA LEU A 71 6.89 19.28 -10.88
C LEU A 71 6.15 19.52 -9.56
N TRP A 72 5.17 20.43 -9.53
CA TRP A 72 4.28 20.59 -8.37
C TRP A 72 3.42 19.35 -8.13
N ARG A 73 2.90 18.71 -9.18
CA ARG A 73 2.16 17.44 -9.04
C ARG A 73 3.06 16.29 -8.57
N LEU A 74 4.29 16.24 -9.04
CA LEU A 74 5.26 15.26 -8.54
C LEU A 74 5.55 15.50 -7.04
N LYS A 75 5.62 16.76 -6.59
CA LYS A 75 5.71 17.07 -5.15
C LYS A 75 4.50 16.57 -4.36
N VAL A 76 3.27 16.70 -4.90
CA VAL A 76 2.06 16.13 -4.28
C VAL A 76 2.21 14.62 -4.06
N GLU A 77 2.65 13.88 -5.09
CA GLU A 77 2.89 12.43 -4.97
C GLU A 77 3.97 12.09 -3.93
N ILE A 78 5.05 12.87 -3.84
CA ILE A 78 6.12 12.67 -2.84
C ILE A 78 5.62 12.95 -1.43
N PHE A 79 4.93 14.08 -1.21
CA PHE A 79 4.38 14.43 0.10
C PHE A 79 3.31 13.42 0.56
N GLY A 80 2.59 12.81 -0.38
CA GLY A 80 1.61 11.77 -0.09
C GLY A 80 2.22 10.44 0.38
N LEU A 81 3.54 10.26 0.28
CA LEU A 81 4.21 9.03 0.74
C LEU A 81 4.51 8.98 2.24
N TYR A 82 4.44 10.10 2.96
CA TYR A 82 4.82 10.15 4.37
C TYR A 82 3.93 11.14 5.11
N ASP A 83 4.11 11.23 6.44
CA ASP A 83 3.43 12.10 7.40
C ASP A 83 3.68 13.62 7.15
N LYS A 84 3.53 14.02 5.89
CA LYS A 84 3.78 15.32 5.25
C LYS A 84 2.48 15.85 4.65
N TYR A 85 1.36 15.50 5.25
CA TYR A 85 0.01 15.87 4.80
C TYR A 85 -0.21 17.38 4.76
N GLY A 86 0.45 18.10 5.68
CA GLY A 86 0.47 19.56 5.66
C GLY A 86 1.09 20.10 4.37
N ASP A 87 2.28 19.59 4.02
CA ASP A 87 3.00 19.96 2.81
C ASP A 87 2.23 19.53 1.55
N LEU A 88 1.57 18.36 1.57
CA LEU A 88 0.71 17.92 0.48
C LEU A 88 -0.46 18.88 0.27
N TYR A 89 -1.20 19.20 1.32
CA TYR A 89 -2.32 20.14 1.26
C TYR A 89 -1.85 21.50 0.71
N ASP A 90 -0.77 22.05 1.29
CA ASP A 90 -0.24 23.36 0.88
C ASP A 90 0.23 23.33 -0.59
N GLN A 91 0.78 22.20 -1.05
CA GLN A 91 1.13 22.03 -2.46
C GLN A 91 -0.10 21.93 -3.38
N CYS A 92 -1.21 21.36 -2.92
CA CYS A 92 -2.48 21.40 -3.64
C CYS A 92 -3.02 22.83 -3.74
N GLU A 93 -2.94 23.63 -2.68
CA GLU A 93 -3.35 25.05 -2.71
C GLU A 93 -2.55 25.84 -3.74
N VAL A 94 -1.23 25.59 -3.81
CA VAL A 94 -0.39 26.19 -4.85
C VAL A 94 -0.91 25.82 -6.24
N ILE A 95 -1.19 24.54 -6.51
CA ILE A 95 -1.74 24.11 -7.81
C ILE A 95 -3.08 24.80 -8.09
N LEU A 96 -4.02 24.81 -7.13
CA LEU A 96 -5.35 25.38 -7.29
C LEU A 96 -5.33 26.90 -7.54
N SER A 97 -4.29 27.60 -7.07
CA SER A 97 -4.14 29.04 -7.37
C SER A 97 -3.82 29.34 -8.85
N TYR A 98 -3.31 28.36 -9.60
CA TYR A 98 -3.03 28.48 -11.05
C TYR A 98 -4.01 27.67 -11.91
N LEU A 99 -4.48 26.53 -11.39
CA LEU A 99 -5.40 25.60 -12.03
C LEU A 99 -6.58 25.33 -11.09
N PRO A 100 -7.57 26.24 -11.00
CA PRO A 100 -8.68 26.12 -10.03
C PRO A 100 -9.52 24.86 -10.21
N ASP A 101 -9.55 24.32 -11.43
CA ASP A 101 -10.32 23.13 -11.80
C ASP A 101 -9.46 21.86 -11.80
N ASP A 102 -8.28 21.84 -11.16
CA ASP A 102 -7.42 20.66 -11.13
C ASP A 102 -8.07 19.51 -10.33
N PRO A 103 -8.45 18.38 -10.98
CA PRO A 103 -9.20 17.32 -10.31
C PRO A 103 -8.39 16.62 -9.21
N GLN A 104 -7.08 16.42 -9.41
CA GLN A 104 -6.21 15.82 -8.41
C GLN A 104 -6.09 16.74 -7.19
N ALA A 105 -5.81 18.02 -7.42
CA ALA A 105 -5.62 18.96 -6.33
C ALA A 105 -6.92 19.20 -5.53
N LEU A 106 -8.08 19.30 -6.19
CA LEU A 106 -9.38 19.42 -5.52
C LEU A 106 -9.73 18.20 -4.67
N PHE A 107 -9.52 17.00 -5.22
CA PHE A 107 -9.80 15.74 -4.53
C PHE A 107 -8.90 15.57 -3.30
N LEU A 108 -7.58 15.72 -3.49
CA LEU A 108 -6.61 15.53 -2.42
C LEU A 108 -6.68 16.65 -1.37
N SER A 109 -6.87 17.92 -1.75
CA SER A 109 -7.02 19.01 -0.76
C SER A 109 -8.27 18.82 0.11
N THR A 110 -9.32 18.20 -0.42
CA THR A 110 -10.52 17.87 0.37
C THR A 110 -10.21 16.83 1.46
N ILE A 111 -9.50 15.76 1.12
CA ILE A 111 -9.16 14.68 2.06
C ILE A 111 -8.12 15.16 3.07
N TYR A 112 -7.02 15.74 2.59
CA TYR A 112 -5.92 16.15 3.45
C TYR A 112 -6.24 17.43 4.23
N GLY A 113 -7.16 18.27 3.76
CA GLY A 113 -7.73 19.37 4.54
C GLY A 113 -8.42 18.86 5.80
N GLN A 114 -9.20 17.77 5.70
CA GLN A 114 -9.84 17.13 6.86
C GLN A 114 -8.79 16.66 7.87
N LEU A 115 -7.75 15.99 7.39
CA LEU A 115 -6.68 15.45 8.24
C LEU A 115 -5.87 16.55 8.92
N LYS A 116 -5.73 17.72 8.28
CA LYS A 116 -5.10 18.93 8.84
C LYS A 116 -6.03 19.72 9.77
N GLY A 117 -7.32 19.34 9.88
CA GLY A 117 -8.32 20.07 10.65
C GLY A 117 -8.82 21.35 9.97
N ILE A 118 -8.57 21.51 8.67
CA ILE A 118 -9.05 22.62 7.85
C ILE A 118 -10.48 22.32 7.43
N THR A 119 -11.42 23.15 7.88
CA THR A 119 -12.86 22.94 7.62
C THR A 119 -13.39 23.83 6.50
N ILE A 120 -13.08 25.12 6.50
CA ILE A 120 -13.70 26.10 5.58
C ILE A 120 -13.21 25.87 4.16
N GLU A 121 -11.89 25.87 3.97
CA GLU A 121 -11.24 25.75 2.67
C GLU A 121 -11.49 24.36 2.06
N LYS A 122 -11.40 23.29 2.87
CA LYS A 122 -11.83 21.94 2.47
C LYS A 122 -13.25 21.95 1.90
N ASN A 123 -14.21 22.59 2.59
CA ASN A 123 -15.61 22.60 2.14
C ASN A 123 -15.79 23.40 0.84
N ILE A 124 -14.98 24.45 0.65
CA ILE A 124 -14.92 25.18 -0.62
C ILE A 124 -14.40 24.26 -1.72
N HIS A 125 -13.31 23.52 -1.49
CA HIS A 125 -12.75 22.57 -2.46
C HIS A 125 -13.73 21.45 -2.80
N PHE A 126 -14.38 20.85 -1.80
CA PHE A 126 -15.37 19.81 -2.05
C PHE A 126 -16.59 20.35 -2.83
N LYS A 127 -17.06 21.56 -2.50
CA LYS A 127 -18.15 22.20 -3.25
C LYS A 127 -17.74 22.43 -4.71
N HIS A 128 -16.51 22.91 -4.94
CA HIS A 128 -15.99 23.14 -6.29
C HIS A 128 -15.81 21.82 -7.05
N LEU A 129 -15.26 20.79 -6.40
CA LEU A 129 -15.14 19.43 -6.93
C LEU A 129 -16.52 18.89 -7.36
N SER A 130 -17.54 19.06 -6.52
CA SER A 130 -18.91 18.62 -6.81
C SER A 130 -19.55 19.34 -7.99
N GLN A 131 -19.15 20.60 -8.24
CA GLN A 131 -19.67 21.40 -9.36
C GLN A 131 -19.00 21.03 -10.69
N VAL A 132 -17.70 20.79 -10.68
CA VAL A 132 -16.92 20.54 -11.90
C VAL A 132 -16.83 19.04 -12.24
N TYR A 133 -16.74 18.19 -11.23
CA TYR A 133 -16.54 16.74 -11.34
C TYR A 133 -17.49 15.96 -10.40
N PRO A 134 -18.81 15.96 -10.64
CA PRO A 134 -19.80 15.34 -9.74
C PRO A 134 -19.52 13.85 -9.47
N ASP A 135 -19.13 13.08 -10.48
CA ASP A 135 -18.80 11.65 -10.31
C ASP A 135 -17.56 11.44 -9.41
N LEU A 136 -16.55 12.31 -9.55
CA LEU A 136 -15.35 12.26 -8.70
C LEU A 136 -15.67 12.69 -7.25
N ALA A 137 -16.57 13.65 -7.06
CA ALA A 137 -17.04 14.02 -5.74
C ALA A 137 -17.84 12.89 -5.07
N GLN A 138 -18.65 12.16 -5.84
CA GLN A 138 -19.37 10.99 -5.34
C GLN A 138 -18.40 9.89 -4.91
N HIS A 139 -17.39 9.56 -5.73
CA HIS A 139 -16.35 8.61 -5.35
C HIS A 139 -15.61 9.01 -4.06
N LEU A 140 -15.39 10.32 -3.83
CA LEU A 140 -14.80 10.80 -2.58
C LEU A 140 -15.69 10.48 -1.38
N LEU A 141 -17.01 10.71 -1.51
CA LEU A 141 -17.97 10.42 -0.46
C LEU A 141 -18.06 8.91 -0.18
N ASP A 142 -18.17 8.09 -1.22
CA ASP A 142 -18.25 6.64 -1.09
C ASP A 142 -16.98 6.07 -0.41
N LEU A 143 -15.80 6.59 -0.82
CA LEU A 143 -14.53 6.24 -0.18
C LEU A 143 -14.52 6.65 1.30
N ALA A 144 -14.96 7.87 1.63
CA ALA A 144 -14.97 8.36 2.99
C ALA A 144 -15.91 7.54 3.89
N GLU A 145 -17.12 7.23 3.40
CA GLU A 145 -18.10 6.39 4.10
C GLU A 145 -17.53 4.98 4.35
N PHE A 146 -17.03 4.31 3.30
CA PHE A 146 -16.43 2.98 3.44
C PHE A 146 -15.27 2.95 4.43
N VAL A 147 -14.43 4.00 4.43
CA VAL A 147 -13.35 4.15 5.41
C VAL A 147 -13.90 4.34 6.81
N GLU A 148 -14.87 5.23 7.02
CA GLU A 148 -15.43 5.51 8.35
C GLU A 148 -16.06 4.25 8.96
N GLU A 149 -16.80 3.47 8.17
CA GLU A 149 -17.43 2.20 8.60
C GLU A 149 -16.41 1.15 9.05
N ASN A 150 -15.26 1.06 8.36
CA ASN A 150 -14.32 -0.05 8.56
C ASN A 150 -13.06 0.34 9.35
N CYS A 151 -12.73 1.62 9.48
CA CYS A 151 -11.42 2.03 10.00
C CYS A 151 -11.19 1.74 11.48
N GLN A 152 -12.26 1.51 12.25
CA GLN A 152 -12.24 1.14 13.67
C GLN A 152 -12.68 -0.31 13.93
N ARG A 153 -12.93 -1.06 12.86
CA ARG A 153 -13.45 -2.41 12.94
C ARG A 153 -12.41 -3.35 13.56
N THR A 154 -12.86 -4.24 14.45
CA THR A 154 -11.98 -5.24 15.13
C THR A 154 -12.58 -6.64 15.17
N ASP A 155 -13.74 -6.82 14.56
CA ASP A 155 -14.55 -8.03 14.59
C ASP A 155 -14.56 -8.76 13.24
N PHE A 156 -13.58 -8.47 12.38
CA PHE A 156 -13.41 -9.08 11.05
C PHE A 156 -13.50 -10.60 11.05
N GLU A 157 -12.98 -11.24 12.10
CA GLU A 157 -12.96 -12.70 12.21
C GLU A 157 -14.37 -13.32 12.32
N TYR A 158 -15.38 -12.56 12.78
CA TYR A 158 -16.76 -13.04 12.83
C TYR A 158 -17.36 -13.22 11.42
N ASP A 159 -16.85 -12.51 10.41
CA ASP A 159 -17.28 -12.72 9.03
C ASP A 159 -16.87 -14.11 8.52
N LEU A 160 -15.83 -14.71 9.10
CA LEU A 160 -15.35 -16.06 8.73
C LEU A 160 -16.15 -17.18 9.40
N ASP A 161 -17.02 -16.92 10.38
CA ASP A 161 -17.67 -17.99 11.17
C ASP A 161 -18.54 -18.93 10.32
N ASN A 162 -19.18 -18.40 9.26
CA ASN A 162 -20.10 -19.16 8.41
C ASN A 162 -19.56 -19.42 6.99
N VAL A 163 -18.33 -19.02 6.71
CA VAL A 163 -17.69 -19.23 5.41
C VAL A 163 -17.21 -20.68 5.32
N GLN A 164 -17.68 -21.38 4.30
CA GLN A 164 -17.36 -22.81 4.10
C GLN A 164 -16.01 -23.00 3.41
N ASP A 165 -15.59 -22.04 2.61
CA ASP A 165 -14.42 -22.11 1.76
C ASP A 165 -13.75 -20.75 1.58
N ILE A 166 -12.44 -20.77 1.76
CA ILE A 166 -11.50 -19.71 1.40
C ILE A 166 -10.49 -20.38 0.48
N GLU A 167 -10.21 -19.76 -0.68
CA GLU A 167 -9.32 -20.35 -1.69
C GLU A 167 -7.90 -19.79 -1.56
N PHE A 168 -7.77 -18.60 -0.95
CA PHE A 168 -6.48 -17.93 -0.80
C PHE A 168 -6.35 -17.24 0.54
N ILE A 169 -5.18 -17.38 1.17
CA ILE A 169 -4.84 -16.71 2.43
C ILE A 169 -3.64 -15.79 2.20
N GLY A 170 -3.86 -14.47 2.28
CA GLY A 170 -2.82 -13.46 2.11
C GLY A 170 -2.30 -12.94 3.45
N MET A 171 -1.11 -13.35 3.87
CA MET A 171 -0.47 -12.86 5.08
C MET A 171 0.36 -11.60 4.81
N PHE A 172 0.04 -10.52 5.51
CA PHE A 172 0.85 -9.31 5.55
C PHE A 172 2.05 -9.53 6.46
N GLY A 173 3.24 -9.52 5.86
CA GLY A 173 4.53 -9.64 6.51
C GLY A 173 4.74 -8.63 7.64
N TYR A 174 5.61 -9.02 8.57
CA TYR A 174 6.07 -8.16 9.63
C TYR A 174 7.47 -8.59 10.09
N LEU A 175 8.16 -7.62 10.68
CA LEU A 175 9.56 -7.62 11.07
C LEU A 175 10.21 -8.99 11.30
N VAL A 176 11.25 -9.26 10.51
CA VAL A 176 12.32 -10.20 10.87
C VAL A 176 13.47 -9.41 11.49
N HIS A 177 14.01 -9.92 12.60
CA HIS A 177 15.11 -9.28 13.30
C HIS A 177 16.41 -9.38 12.49
N ALA A 178 17.38 -8.50 12.81
CA ALA A 178 18.68 -8.48 12.14
C ALA A 178 19.53 -9.74 12.37
N ASP A 179 19.13 -10.61 13.30
CA ASP A 179 19.73 -11.93 13.54
C ASP A 179 19.02 -13.08 12.79
N GLY A 180 18.01 -12.75 11.97
CA GLY A 180 17.20 -13.70 11.20
C GLY A 180 16.03 -14.31 11.97
N SER A 181 15.85 -14.00 13.26
CA SER A 181 14.74 -14.51 14.05
C SER A 181 13.41 -13.77 13.76
N LEU A 182 12.29 -14.48 13.78
CA LEU A 182 10.96 -13.87 13.61
C LEU A 182 10.57 -13.08 14.85
N ALA A 183 10.07 -11.85 14.67
CA ALA A 183 9.50 -11.09 15.77
C ALA A 183 8.25 -11.78 16.33
N LYS A 184 7.94 -11.53 17.61
CA LYS A 184 6.77 -12.13 18.28
C LYS A 184 5.46 -11.87 17.53
N THR A 185 5.29 -10.66 16.99
CA THR A 185 4.11 -10.30 16.19
C THR A 185 4.05 -11.10 14.89
N THR A 186 5.18 -11.28 14.21
CA THR A 186 5.29 -12.10 13.00
C THR A 186 4.91 -13.55 13.26
N ILE A 187 5.40 -14.12 14.37
CA ILE A 187 5.02 -15.46 14.81
C ILE A 187 3.51 -15.55 15.07
N LYS A 188 2.89 -14.57 15.74
CA LYS A 188 1.44 -14.57 15.99
C LYS A 188 0.62 -14.52 14.70
N ARG A 189 1.02 -13.70 13.74
CA ARG A 189 0.39 -13.66 12.41
C ARG A 189 0.55 -15.01 11.70
N ALA A 190 1.77 -15.57 11.68
CA ALA A 190 2.02 -16.89 11.08
C ALA A 190 1.21 -18.01 11.75
N SER A 191 1.04 -17.96 13.08
CA SER A 191 0.14 -18.88 13.79
C SER A 191 -1.31 -18.77 13.33
N LYS A 192 -1.83 -17.54 13.17
CA LYS A 192 -3.20 -17.33 12.66
C LYS A 192 -3.34 -17.76 11.20
N THR A 193 -2.33 -17.51 10.37
CA THR A 193 -2.28 -18.02 8.99
C THR A 193 -2.31 -19.55 8.96
N LEU A 194 -1.54 -20.22 9.82
CA LEU A 194 -1.55 -21.68 9.94
C LEU A 194 -2.92 -22.20 10.39
N GLU A 195 -3.56 -21.55 11.37
CA GLU A 195 -4.91 -21.89 11.83
C GLU A 195 -5.92 -21.82 10.68
N LEU A 196 -5.91 -20.75 9.88
CA LEU A 196 -6.77 -20.63 8.71
C LEU A 196 -6.44 -21.67 7.64
N ALA A 197 -5.15 -21.94 7.38
CA ALA A 197 -4.73 -22.93 6.39
C ALA A 197 -5.08 -24.38 6.79
N GLN A 198 -5.23 -24.63 8.09
CA GLN A 198 -5.75 -25.90 8.62
C GLN A 198 -7.28 -25.96 8.53
N ARG A 199 -7.97 -24.83 8.76
CA ARG A 199 -9.42 -24.72 8.60
C ARG A 199 -9.86 -24.87 7.14
N TYR A 200 -9.09 -24.29 6.22
CA TYR A 200 -9.30 -24.32 4.77
C TYR A 200 -8.14 -25.08 4.11
N PRO A 201 -8.19 -26.43 4.08
CA PRO A 201 -7.07 -27.27 3.65
C PRO A 201 -6.71 -27.12 2.16
N ASP A 202 -7.65 -26.63 1.34
CA ASP A 202 -7.41 -26.41 -0.10
C ASP A 202 -6.89 -25.00 -0.41
N ALA A 203 -6.86 -24.09 0.58
CA ALA A 203 -6.41 -22.73 0.36
C ALA A 203 -4.91 -22.65 0.08
N GLU A 204 -4.50 -21.87 -0.92
CA GLU A 204 -3.09 -21.47 -1.04
C GLU A 204 -2.77 -20.37 -0.03
N VAL A 205 -1.51 -20.33 0.44
CA VAL A 205 -1.03 -19.36 1.42
C VAL A 205 0.04 -18.49 0.79
N MET A 206 -0.25 -17.21 0.64
CA MET A 206 0.74 -16.22 0.24
C MET A 206 1.28 -15.47 1.44
N ILE A 207 2.60 -15.30 1.46
CA ILE A 207 3.27 -14.43 2.42
C ILE A 207 3.91 -13.29 1.63
N SER A 208 3.45 -12.07 1.85
CA SER A 208 4.02 -10.87 1.22
C SER A 208 4.80 -10.06 2.24
N GLY A 209 6.08 -9.80 1.97
CA GLY A 209 6.97 -9.05 2.85
C GLY A 209 8.44 -9.20 2.47
N GLY A 210 9.05 -8.08 2.05
CA GLY A 210 10.45 -8.00 1.65
C GLY A 210 11.41 -7.63 2.79
N ALA A 211 12.68 -7.43 2.42
CA ALA A 211 13.73 -7.00 3.35
C ALA A 211 13.63 -5.48 3.62
N VAL A 212 12.87 -5.08 4.65
CA VAL A 212 12.64 -3.66 4.98
C VAL A 212 13.60 -3.17 6.07
N ASN A 213 13.54 -3.77 7.26
CA ASN A 213 14.31 -3.33 8.43
C ASN A 213 15.47 -4.28 8.77
N SER A 214 15.68 -5.30 7.96
CA SER A 214 16.74 -6.30 8.13
C SER A 214 17.25 -6.76 6.77
N PRO A 215 18.45 -7.38 6.69
CA PRO A 215 18.93 -7.98 5.45
C PRO A 215 18.15 -9.25 5.06
N TYR A 216 17.28 -9.75 5.94
CA TYR A 216 16.47 -10.95 5.72
C TYR A 216 15.11 -10.59 5.13
N ILE A 217 14.68 -11.40 4.16
CA ILE A 217 13.35 -11.33 3.57
C ILE A 217 12.34 -11.88 4.56
N GLU A 218 11.32 -11.08 4.90
CA GLU A 218 10.31 -11.47 5.88
C GLU A 218 9.55 -12.73 5.45
N ALA A 219 9.12 -12.77 4.17
CA ALA A 219 8.37 -13.88 3.61
C ALA A 219 9.10 -15.24 3.71
N THR A 220 10.43 -15.25 3.51
CA THR A 220 11.23 -16.48 3.61
C THR A 220 11.28 -17.02 5.03
N GLY A 221 11.46 -16.16 6.03
CA GLY A 221 11.48 -16.60 7.43
C GLY A 221 10.14 -17.18 7.87
N ILE A 222 9.03 -16.57 7.44
CA ILE A 222 7.68 -17.03 7.75
C ILE A 222 7.38 -18.36 7.04
N LYS A 223 7.78 -18.51 5.77
CA LYS A 223 7.62 -19.77 5.01
C LYS A 223 8.26 -20.94 5.76
N ASN A 224 9.51 -20.79 6.19
CA ASN A 224 10.23 -21.84 6.92
C ASN A 224 9.50 -22.20 8.23
N TRP A 225 9.03 -21.19 8.96
CA TRP A 225 8.30 -21.40 10.23
C TRP A 225 6.99 -22.17 10.05
N LEU A 226 6.27 -21.96 8.94
CA LEU A 226 5.03 -22.67 8.59
C LEU A 226 5.32 -24.12 8.19
N ILE A 227 6.34 -24.36 7.36
CA ILE A 227 6.75 -25.71 6.95
C ILE A 227 7.16 -26.55 8.16
N GLU A 228 7.95 -25.97 9.09
CA GLU A 228 8.32 -26.62 10.35
C GLU A 228 7.11 -27.03 11.22
N ARG A 229 5.93 -26.45 10.97
CA ARG A 229 4.68 -26.73 11.68
C ARG A 229 3.67 -27.54 10.86
N GLY A 230 4.12 -28.09 9.73
CA GLY A 230 3.35 -29.06 8.96
C GLY A 230 2.44 -28.46 7.89
N LEU A 231 2.61 -27.19 7.52
CA LEU A 231 2.00 -26.69 6.29
C LEU A 231 2.81 -27.18 5.09
N GLU A 232 2.13 -27.73 4.08
CA GLU A 232 2.77 -28.28 2.88
C GLU A 232 3.44 -27.18 2.06
N GLU A 233 4.67 -27.41 1.60
CA GLU A 233 5.48 -26.38 0.94
C GLU A 233 4.88 -25.89 -0.39
N ASP A 234 4.24 -26.79 -1.13
CA ASP A 234 3.58 -26.52 -2.41
C ASP A 234 2.33 -25.63 -2.27
N ARG A 235 1.75 -25.53 -1.07
CA ARG A 235 0.68 -24.58 -0.76
C ARG A 235 1.19 -23.16 -0.49
N ILE A 236 2.50 -22.95 -0.33
CA ILE A 236 3.06 -21.66 0.11
C ILE A 236 3.68 -20.87 -1.05
N ILE A 237 3.15 -19.68 -1.29
CA ILE A 237 3.65 -18.68 -2.22
C ILE A 237 4.33 -17.55 -1.43
N ILE A 238 5.46 -17.05 -1.92
CA ILE A 238 6.14 -15.91 -1.30
C ILE A 238 6.21 -14.73 -2.26
N ASP A 239 5.89 -13.54 -1.76
CA ASP A 239 6.28 -12.26 -2.36
C ASP A 239 7.40 -11.63 -1.50
N PRO A 240 8.66 -11.69 -1.98
CA PRO A 240 9.81 -11.15 -1.25
C PRO A 240 10.03 -9.65 -1.51
N PHE A 241 9.11 -8.95 -2.19
CA PHE A 241 9.37 -7.61 -2.72
C PHE A 241 8.62 -6.50 -2.03
N ALA A 242 7.45 -6.76 -1.44
CA ALA A 242 6.68 -5.71 -0.77
C ALA A 242 7.47 -5.00 0.34
N LYS A 243 7.50 -3.66 0.27
CA LYS A 243 8.19 -2.79 1.24
C LYS A 243 7.25 -1.95 2.10
N ASP A 244 5.99 -1.88 1.72
CA ASP A 244 4.93 -1.15 2.40
C ASP A 244 3.60 -1.92 2.26
N THR A 245 2.56 -1.43 2.95
CA THR A 245 1.24 -2.08 2.96
C THR A 245 0.63 -2.22 1.57
N ILE A 246 0.80 -1.22 0.70
CA ILE A 246 0.27 -1.24 -0.66
C ILE A 246 1.02 -2.22 -1.56
N GLY A 247 2.34 -2.39 -1.38
CA GLY A 247 3.07 -3.49 -2.01
C GLY A 247 2.46 -4.85 -1.70
N ASN A 248 2.11 -5.08 -0.42
CA ASN A 248 1.44 -6.33 -0.03
C ASN A 248 0.05 -6.48 -0.68
N ILE A 249 -0.74 -5.40 -0.71
CA ILE A 249 -2.08 -5.38 -1.33
C ILE A 249 -2.00 -5.71 -2.82
N LEU A 250 -1.05 -5.10 -3.55
CA LEU A 250 -0.87 -5.33 -4.98
C LEU A 250 -0.46 -6.78 -5.26
N ALA A 251 0.46 -7.33 -4.47
CA ALA A 251 0.91 -8.71 -4.62
C ALA A 251 -0.23 -9.71 -4.39
N ILE A 252 -1.05 -9.49 -3.36
CA ILE A 252 -2.25 -10.31 -3.08
C ILE A 252 -3.27 -10.17 -4.23
N THR A 253 -3.52 -8.94 -4.68
CA THR A 253 -4.50 -8.68 -5.77
C THR A 253 -4.06 -9.34 -7.08
N GLU A 254 -2.77 -9.25 -7.42
CA GLU A 254 -2.21 -9.91 -8.60
C GLU A 254 -2.39 -11.43 -8.53
N ALA A 255 -2.12 -12.04 -7.36
CA ALA A 255 -2.32 -13.47 -7.17
C ALA A 255 -3.80 -13.87 -7.30
N VAL A 256 -4.71 -13.09 -6.68
CA VAL A 256 -6.17 -13.28 -6.80
C VAL A 256 -6.61 -13.24 -8.25
N GLN A 257 -6.16 -12.25 -9.02
CA GLN A 257 -6.51 -12.11 -10.43
C GLN A 257 -5.96 -13.25 -11.29
N GLN A 258 -4.67 -13.58 -11.14
CA GLN A 258 -4.01 -14.60 -11.96
C GLN A 258 -4.60 -16.00 -11.75
N LYS A 259 -5.11 -16.26 -10.54
CA LYS A 259 -5.66 -17.56 -10.14
C LYS A 259 -7.17 -17.62 -10.21
N ASN A 260 -7.86 -16.50 -10.49
CA ASN A 260 -9.32 -16.37 -10.46
C ASN A 260 -9.89 -16.82 -9.11
N ILE A 261 -9.38 -16.22 -8.04
CA ILE A 261 -9.83 -16.47 -6.66
C ILE A 261 -11.11 -15.68 -6.40
N ASP A 262 -12.16 -16.37 -5.98
CA ASP A 262 -13.44 -15.75 -5.61
C ASP A 262 -13.45 -15.30 -4.14
N ARG A 263 -12.69 -15.98 -3.26
CA ARG A 263 -12.63 -15.67 -1.81
C ARG A 263 -11.24 -15.69 -1.23
N VAL A 264 -10.82 -14.54 -0.69
CA VAL A 264 -9.53 -14.35 -0.03
C VAL A 264 -9.68 -14.00 1.45
N ALA A 265 -8.88 -14.62 2.31
CA ALA A 265 -8.73 -14.19 3.70
C ALA A 265 -7.36 -13.52 3.90
N ILE A 266 -7.34 -12.28 4.37
CA ILE A 266 -6.10 -11.58 4.70
C ILE A 266 -5.76 -11.73 6.19
N VAL A 267 -4.47 -11.88 6.51
CA VAL A 267 -3.98 -12.02 7.89
C VAL A 267 -3.02 -10.90 8.25
N SER A 268 -3.29 -10.23 9.37
CA SER A 268 -2.45 -9.15 9.91
C SER A 268 -2.59 -9.05 11.43
N SER A 269 -2.05 -7.99 12.02
CA SER A 269 -2.32 -7.63 13.43
C SER A 269 -3.59 -6.79 13.51
N LEU A 270 -4.38 -6.96 14.57
CA LEU A 270 -5.70 -6.33 14.69
C LEU A 270 -5.72 -4.81 14.54
N ASP A 271 -4.68 -4.10 15.00
CA ASP A 271 -4.53 -2.65 14.85
C ASP A 271 -4.22 -2.22 13.40
N HIS A 272 -3.59 -3.11 12.63
CA HIS A 272 -3.22 -2.91 11.22
C HIS A 272 -4.28 -3.45 10.24
N LEU A 273 -5.11 -4.40 10.68
CA LEU A 273 -6.04 -5.14 9.85
C LEU A 273 -7.07 -4.26 9.11
N PRO A 274 -7.64 -3.19 9.71
CA PRO A 274 -8.53 -2.27 8.98
C PRO A 274 -7.89 -1.69 7.72
N ARG A 275 -6.62 -1.26 7.81
CA ARG A 275 -5.92 -0.70 6.64
C ARG A 275 -5.72 -1.75 5.56
N CYS A 276 -5.34 -2.96 5.94
CA CYS A 276 -5.16 -4.08 5.02
C CYS A 276 -6.47 -4.44 4.32
N TYR A 277 -7.57 -4.56 5.08
CA TYR A 277 -8.88 -4.94 4.59
C TYR A 277 -9.45 -3.91 3.60
N ILE A 278 -9.52 -2.65 4.04
CA ILE A 278 -10.05 -1.56 3.22
C ILE A 278 -9.18 -1.42 1.95
N GLY A 279 -7.85 -1.44 2.10
CA GLY A 279 -6.94 -1.31 0.97
C GLY A 279 -7.06 -2.46 -0.04
N THR A 280 -7.17 -3.70 0.42
CA THR A 280 -7.35 -4.87 -0.47
C THR A 280 -8.68 -4.79 -1.20
N THR A 281 -9.77 -4.46 -0.50
CA THR A 281 -11.11 -4.31 -1.08
C THR A 281 -11.15 -3.21 -2.14
N LEU A 282 -10.57 -2.03 -1.84
CA LEU A 282 -10.49 -0.92 -2.78
C LEU A 282 -9.66 -1.25 -4.02
N GLN A 283 -8.54 -1.98 -3.85
CA GLN A 283 -7.69 -2.38 -4.97
C GLN A 283 -8.38 -3.38 -5.90
N LEU A 284 -9.07 -4.38 -5.35
CA LEU A 284 -9.85 -5.34 -6.14
C LEU A 284 -10.95 -4.63 -6.93
N ALA A 285 -11.71 -3.74 -6.27
CA ALA A 285 -12.74 -2.93 -6.91
C ALA A 285 -12.16 -2.02 -8.01
N HIS A 286 -11.02 -1.37 -7.76
CA HIS A 286 -10.34 -0.53 -8.74
C HIS A 286 -9.91 -1.29 -10.00
N GLN A 287 -9.55 -2.57 -9.86
CA GLN A 287 -9.18 -3.45 -10.97
C GLN A 287 -10.36 -4.25 -11.55
N GLU A 288 -11.59 -3.97 -11.09
CA GLU A 288 -12.81 -4.68 -11.51
C GLU A 288 -12.72 -6.21 -11.29
N ILE A 289 -12.05 -6.63 -10.21
CA ILE A 289 -11.90 -8.03 -9.83
C ILE A 289 -13.01 -8.37 -8.83
N ASP A 290 -13.87 -9.32 -9.20
CA ASP A 290 -14.91 -9.86 -8.33
C ASP A 290 -14.29 -10.89 -7.37
N CYS A 291 -14.08 -10.48 -6.11
CA CYS A 291 -13.51 -11.31 -5.07
C CYS A 291 -13.96 -10.81 -3.69
N GLU A 292 -14.49 -11.71 -2.87
CA GLU A 292 -14.87 -11.42 -1.49
C GLU A 292 -13.63 -11.42 -0.59
N VAL A 293 -13.45 -10.33 0.16
CA VAL A 293 -12.35 -10.17 1.11
C VAL A 293 -12.84 -10.48 2.53
N TYR A 294 -12.15 -11.41 3.18
CA TYR A 294 -12.26 -11.71 4.60
C TYR A 294 -10.97 -11.32 5.31
N ALA A 295 -11.01 -11.17 6.62
CA ALA A 295 -9.85 -10.74 7.39
C ALA A 295 -9.79 -11.41 8.76
N ALA A 296 -8.57 -11.75 9.20
CA ALA A 296 -8.34 -12.34 10.50
C ALA A 296 -7.08 -11.78 11.18
N ALA A 297 -7.13 -11.75 12.51
CA ALA A 297 -5.99 -11.43 13.37
C ALA A 297 -5.94 -12.43 14.53
N TYR A 298 -4.76 -12.61 15.11
CA TYR A 298 -4.61 -13.46 16.31
C TYR A 298 -5.23 -12.80 17.55
N GLU A 299 -5.22 -11.47 17.62
CA GLU A 299 -5.74 -10.73 18.77
C GLU A 299 -7.27 -10.76 18.83
N LYS A 300 -7.83 -10.82 20.04
CA LYS A 300 -9.29 -10.81 20.23
C LYS A 300 -9.89 -9.44 19.87
N PRO A 301 -11.13 -9.38 19.37
CA PRO A 301 -11.85 -8.12 19.16
C PRO A 301 -11.84 -7.22 20.41
N GLY A 302 -11.65 -5.91 20.21
CA GLY A 302 -11.57 -4.92 21.30
C GLY A 302 -10.30 -4.97 22.18
N SER A 303 -9.34 -5.84 21.89
CA SER A 303 -8.15 -6.03 22.75
C SER A 303 -7.13 -4.89 22.69
N ASN A 304 -7.09 -4.12 21.61
CA ASN A 304 -6.22 -2.94 21.45
C ASN A 304 -6.98 -1.80 20.77
N PRO A 305 -6.92 -0.55 21.26
CA PRO A 305 -7.41 0.58 20.51
C PRO A 305 -6.53 0.79 19.26
N ILE A 306 -7.15 1.03 18.12
CA ILE A 306 -6.44 1.40 16.90
C ILE A 306 -5.80 2.77 17.12
N SER A 307 -4.47 2.84 17.01
CA SER A 307 -3.74 4.08 17.29
C SER A 307 -4.14 5.20 16.33
N SER A 308 -4.06 6.45 16.78
CA SER A 308 -4.23 7.62 15.90
C SER A 308 -3.23 7.61 14.74
N ALA A 309 -2.00 7.13 14.98
CA ALA A 309 -0.97 6.96 13.95
C ALA A 309 -1.41 6.01 12.82
N GLU A 310 -2.14 4.93 13.14
CA GLU A 310 -2.73 4.06 12.12
C GLU A 310 -3.90 4.74 11.39
N SER A 311 -4.71 5.56 12.07
CA SER A 311 -5.74 6.36 11.40
C SER A 311 -5.17 7.31 10.33
N PHE A 312 -3.97 7.86 10.53
CA PHE A 312 -3.32 8.75 9.56
C PHE A 312 -2.67 7.99 8.38
N ARG A 313 -1.92 6.92 8.65
CA ARG A 313 -1.23 6.12 7.61
C ARG A 313 -2.18 5.41 6.63
N LYS A 314 -3.47 5.30 6.99
CA LYS A 314 -4.51 4.72 6.14
C LYS A 314 -4.63 5.48 4.82
N TYR A 315 -4.89 6.79 4.82
CA TYR A 315 -5.22 7.52 3.59
C TYR A 315 -4.14 7.44 2.51
N GLN A 316 -2.86 7.49 2.87
CA GLN A 316 -1.77 7.23 1.91
C GLN A 316 -1.93 5.87 1.19
N THR A 317 -2.20 4.81 1.95
CA THR A 317 -2.33 3.45 1.40
C THR A 317 -3.61 3.32 0.59
N LEU A 318 -4.72 3.81 1.15
CA LEU A 318 -6.05 3.65 0.58
C LEU A 318 -6.24 4.43 -0.71
N LEU A 319 -5.71 5.66 -0.80
CA LEU A 319 -5.76 6.45 -2.02
C LEU A 319 -4.96 5.81 -3.16
N ARG A 320 -3.82 5.19 -2.84
CA ARG A 320 -3.03 4.42 -3.82
C ARG A 320 -3.77 3.15 -4.25
N ALA A 321 -4.42 2.46 -3.32
CA ALA A 321 -5.21 1.26 -3.62
C ALA A 321 -6.45 1.56 -4.46
N ALA A 322 -7.13 2.67 -4.19
CA ALA A 322 -8.35 3.07 -4.89
C ALA A 322 -8.10 3.72 -6.27
N GLY A 323 -6.83 3.92 -6.66
CA GLY A 323 -6.49 4.65 -7.88
C GLY A 323 -6.90 6.12 -7.84
N PHE A 324 -6.59 6.81 -6.73
CA PHE A 324 -6.81 8.26 -6.54
C PHE A 324 -5.58 8.94 -5.94
N PHE A 325 -4.41 8.71 -6.54
CA PHE A 325 -3.14 9.21 -6.00
C PHE A 325 -2.29 9.95 -7.03
N THR A 326 -1.93 9.28 -8.12
CA THR A 326 -1.01 9.81 -9.15
C THR A 326 -1.73 10.73 -10.12
N LYS A 327 -0.98 11.52 -10.90
CA LYS A 327 -1.58 12.31 -11.99
C LYS A 327 -2.39 11.46 -12.97
N ALA A 328 -1.94 10.24 -13.30
CA ALA A 328 -2.63 9.38 -14.28
C ALA A 328 -4.03 8.95 -13.83
N ASP A 329 -4.21 8.76 -12.52
CA ASP A 329 -5.49 8.38 -11.91
C ASP A 329 -6.62 9.38 -12.21
N PHE A 330 -6.25 10.65 -12.38
CA PHE A 330 -7.18 11.74 -12.65
C PHE A 330 -7.26 12.12 -14.13
N LYS A 331 -6.52 11.42 -15.02
CA LYS A 331 -6.44 11.75 -16.45
C LYS A 331 -7.81 11.75 -17.14
N LYS A 332 -8.73 10.87 -16.72
CA LYS A 332 -10.09 10.81 -17.26
C LYS A 332 -10.96 12.04 -16.94
N TYR A 333 -10.54 12.86 -15.97
CA TYR A 333 -11.20 14.10 -15.59
C TYR A 333 -10.50 15.35 -16.14
N HIS A 334 -9.39 15.18 -16.86
CA HIS A 334 -8.75 16.26 -17.60
C HIS A 334 -9.43 16.39 -18.97
N ASN A 335 -10.25 17.44 -19.13
CA ASN A 335 -10.80 17.85 -20.43
C ASN A 335 -9.73 18.39 -21.38
#